data_AF-A0A960GWT0-F1
#
_entry.id   AF-A0A960GWT0-F1
#
_cell.length_a   1.000
_cell.length_b   1.000
_cell.length_c   1.000
_cell.angle_alpha   90.00
_cell.angle_beta   90.00
_cell.angle_gamma   90.00
#
_symmetry.space_group_name_H-M   'P 1'
#
loop_
_entity.id
_entity.type
_entity.pdbx_description
1 polymer ?
#
loop_
_entity_poly.entity_id
_entity_poly.type
_entity_poly.pdbx_seq_one_letter_code
_entity_poly.pdbx_strand_id
1 'polypeptide(L)' 'VCELTWQLKGQATGRQVEGATVGITANQGLFGHGSSVIVAR' A
#
# COMPACT_ATOMS: atom_id res chain seq x y z
N VAL A 1 1.97 0.59 -4.91
CA VAL A 1 1.23 1.85 -4.68
C VAL A 1 -0.24 1.72 -5.08
N CYS A 2 -0.58 1.29 -6.31
CA CYS A 2 -1.98 1.15 -6.74
C CYS A 2 -2.86 0.31 -5.80
N GLU A 3 -2.35 -0.81 -5.29
CA GLU A 3 -3.08 -1.63 -4.32
C GLU A 3 -3.42 -0.86 -3.04
N LEU A 4 -2.47 -0.12 -2.45
CA LEU A 4 -2.75 0.72 -1.29
C LEU A 4 -3.79 1.79 -1.60
N THR A 5 -3.74 2.38 -2.80
CA THR A 5 -4.76 3.34 -3.25
C THR A 5 -6.15 2.69 -3.31
N TRP A 6 -6.28 1.47 -3.83
CA TRP A 6 -7.55 0.76 -3.84
C TRP A 6 -8.02 0.40 -2.43
N GLN A 7 -7.13 -0.08 -1.57
CA GLN A 7 -7.45 -0.41 -0.17
C GLN A 7 -7.95 0.81 0.60
N LEU A 8 -7.23 1.93 0.55
CA LEU A 8 -7.62 3.17 1.24
C LEU A 8 -8.86 3.84 0.64
N LYS A 9 -9.19 3.53 -0.62
CA LYS A 9 -10.42 4.00 -1.28
C LYS A 9 -11.62 3.09 -1.06
N GLY A 10 -11.46 1.91 -0.47
CA GLY A 10 -12.56 0.93 -0.34
C GLY A 10 -12.90 0.25 -1.67
N GLN A 11 -11.92 0.10 -2.57
CA GLN A 11 -12.09 -0.41 -3.94
C GLN A 11 -11.37 -1.75 -4.17
N ALA A 12 -10.79 -2.36 -3.14
CA ALA A 12 -10.04 -3.61 -3.26
C ALA A 12 -10.98 -4.83 -3.18
N THR A 13 -11.84 -5.00 -4.18
CA THR A 13 -12.86 -6.07 -4.24
C THR A 13 -12.27 -7.46 -3.96
N GLY A 14 -12.93 -8.22 -3.08
CA GLY A 14 -12.55 -9.58 -2.70
C GLY A 14 -11.37 -9.70 -1.73
N ARG A 15 -10.70 -8.58 -1.41
CA ARG A 15 -9.53 -8.54 -0.51
C ARG A 15 -9.44 -7.25 0.32
N GLN A 16 -10.57 -6.58 0.50
CA GLN A 16 -10.63 -5.29 1.17
C GLN A 16 -10.26 -5.46 2.64
N VAL A 17 -9.28 -4.70 3.09
CA VAL A 17 -8.97 -4.56 4.51
C VAL A 17 -9.99 -3.61 5.12
N GLU A 18 -10.71 -4.09 6.13
CA GLU A 18 -11.70 -3.30 6.85
C GLU A 18 -11.03 -2.13 7.57
N GLY A 19 -11.59 -0.92 7.43
CA GLY A 19 -11.12 0.26 8.14
C GLY A 19 -9.72 0.74 7.78
N ALA A 20 -9.18 0.40 6.60
CA ALA A 20 -7.84 0.84 6.19
C ALA A 20 -7.72 2.39 6.14
N THR A 21 -6.83 2.96 6.96
CA THR A 21 -6.57 4.42 7.04
C THR A 21 -5.16 4.81 6.61
N VAL A 22 -4.19 3.88 6.67
CA VAL A 22 -2.82 4.09 6.22
C VAL A 22 -2.26 2.82 5.57
N GLY A 23 -1.33 2.97 4.64
CA GLY A 23 -0.61 1.86 4.02
C GLY A 23 0.84 2.20 3.71
N ILE A 24 1.70 1.20 3.69
CA ILE A 24 3.13 1.33 3.36
C ILE A 24 3.52 0.30 2.30
N THR A 25 4.33 0.70 1.33
CA THR A 25 4.99 -0.25 0.42
C THR A 25 6.43 -0.47 0.88
N ALA A 26 6.91 -1.71 0.89
CA ALA A 26 8.34 -1.99 0.90
C ALA A 26 8.75 -2.49 -0.48
N ASN A 27 9.53 -1.71 -1.21
CA ASN A 27 10.07 -2.09 -2.50
C ASN A 27 11.56 -2.40 -2.34
N GLN A 28 11.88 -3.69 -2.36
CA GLN A 28 13.26 -4.15 -2.24
C GLN A 28 13.98 -4.02 -3.58
N GLY A 29 15.08 -3.26 -3.60
CA GLY A 29 16.03 -3.25 -4.70
C GLY A 29 17.17 -4.25 -4.48
N LEU A 30 18.01 -4.45 -5.49
CA LEU A 30 19.22 -5.25 -5.35
C LEU A 30 20.33 -4.47 -4.63
N PHE A 31 21.34 -5.18 -4.11
CA PHE A 31 22.56 -4.59 -3.52
C PHE A 31 22.30 -3.62 -2.35
N GLY A 32 21.31 -3.94 -1.50
CA GLY A 32 21.02 -3.15 -0.28
C GLY A 32 20.20 -1.88 -0.53
N HIS A 33 19.72 -1.64 -1.75
CA HIS A 33 18.82 -0.55 -2.04
C HIS A 33 17.38 -0.92 -1.69
N GLY A 34 16.59 0.08 -1.33
CA GLY A 34 15.16 -0.10 -1.13
C GLY A 34 14.45 1.25 -1.17
N SER A 35 13.16 1.21 -1.45
CA SER A 35 12.30 2.37 -1.36
C SER A 35 11.00 2.01 -0.65
N SER A 36 10.37 3.04 -0.10
CA SER A 36 9.09 2.90 0.58
C SER A 36 8.26 4.16 0.36
N VAL A 37 6.94 3.98 0.38
CA VAL A 37 5.96 5.07 0.28
C VAL A 37 4.91 4.80 1.34
N ILE A 38 4.64 5.81 2.18
CA ILE A 38 3.49 5.84 3.08
C ILE A 38 2.37 6.60 2.38
N VAL A 39 1.17 6.03 2.38
CA VAL A 39 -0.05 6.65 1.84
C VAL A 39 -1.07 6.70 2.97
N ALA A 40 -1.68 7.86 3.20
CA ALA A 40 -2.73 8.09 4.18
C ALA A 40 -3.95 8.72 3.51
N ARG A 41 -5.14 8.51 4.08
CA ARG A 41 -6.40 9.11 3.65
C ARG A 41 -7.00 9.99 4.75
#